data_AF-A0A2N9MPZ9-F1
#
_entry.id   AF-A0A2N9MPZ9-F1
#
_cell.length_a   1.000
_cell.length_b   1.000
_cell.length_c   1.000
_cell.angle_alpha   90.00
_cell.angle_beta   90.00
_cell.angle_gamma   90.00
#
_symmetry.space_group_name_H-M   'P 1'
#
loop_
_entity.id
_entity.type
_entity.pdbx_description
1 polymer ?
#
loop_
_entity_poly.entity_id
_entity_poly.type
_entity_poly.pdbx_seq_one_letter_code
_entity_poly.pdbx_strand_id
1 'polypeptide(L)' 'MLLDLPNLDFGLVALARAFRWPGDAPLILFALSRTVGWIAHAIEQYSASTLIRPRARYTGTAPLRDPTHSNR' A
#
# COMPACT_ATOMS: atom_id res chain seq x y z
N MET A 1 7.95 20.58 19.53
CA MET A 1 8.61 19.66 18.57
C MET A 1 8.67 18.33 19.30
N LEU A 2 7.59 17.56 19.17
CA LEU A 2 7.26 16.44 20.05
C LEU A 2 8.25 15.30 19.81
N LEU A 3 8.81 14.72 20.86
CA LEU A 3 9.57 13.47 20.75
C LEU A 3 8.56 12.35 20.50
N ASP A 4 8.45 11.91 19.24
CA ASP A 4 7.68 10.71 18.92
C ASP A 4 8.33 9.49 19.59
N LEU A 5 7.50 8.65 20.23
CA LEU A 5 7.97 7.40 20.80
C LEU A 5 8.53 6.49 19.71
N PRO A 6 9.54 5.66 20.03
CA PRO A 6 10.09 4.71 19.07
C PRO A 6 8.99 3.74 18.60
N ASN A 7 8.90 3.58 17.28
CA ASN A 7 7.94 2.71 16.63
C ASN A 7 8.43 1.25 16.57
N LEU A 8 7.61 0.35 16.01
CA LEU A 8 7.95 -1.06 15.86
C LEU A 8 9.24 -1.28 15.03
N ASP A 9 9.48 -0.45 14.01
CA ASP A 9 10.64 -0.57 13.14
C ASP A 9 11.94 -0.38 13.92
N PHE A 10 11.95 0.56 14.88
CA PHE A 10 13.05 0.72 15.81
C PHE A 10 13.32 -0.56 16.60
N GLY A 11 12.28 -1.21 17.11
CA GLY A 11 12.37 -2.48 17.82
C GLY A 11 12.94 -3.61 16.95
N LEU A 12 12.49 -3.75 15.70
CA LEU A 12 12.98 -4.77 14.77
C LEU A 12 14.47 -4.57 14.43
N VAL A 13 14.89 -3.33 14.23
CA VAL A 13 16.30 -2.99 13.99
C VAL A 13 17.15 -3.24 15.23
N ALA A 14 16.67 -2.88 16.42
CA ALA A 14 17.35 -3.15 17.68
C ALA A 14 17.55 -4.67 17.89
N LEU A 15 16.53 -5.48 17.59
CA LEU A 15 16.58 -6.93 17.63
C LEU A 15 17.64 -7.49 16.68
N ALA A 16 17.60 -7.09 15.40
CA ALA A 16 18.57 -7.57 14.41
C ALA A 16 20.01 -7.20 14.78
N ARG A 17 20.25 -6.01 15.36
CA ARG A 17 21.57 -5.64 15.88
C ARG A 17 21.99 -6.45 17.09
N ALA A 18 21.09 -6.66 18.05
CA ALA A 18 21.38 -7.45 19.25
C ALA A 18 21.78 -8.89 18.92
N PHE A 19 21.17 -9.48 17.89
CA PHE A 19 21.44 -10.85 17.43
C PHE A 19 22.41 -10.94 16.24
N ARG A 20 22.98 -9.82 15.78
CA ARG A 20 23.90 -9.75 14.63
C ARG A 20 23.33 -10.39 13.36
N TRP A 21 22.04 -10.22 13.13
CA TRP A 21 21.38 -10.72 11.93
C TRP A 21 21.76 -9.91 10.68
N PRO A 22 21.60 -10.50 9.48
CA PRO A 22 21.68 -9.77 8.22
C PRO A 22 20.81 -8.51 8.20
N GLY A 23 21.23 -7.48 7.46
CA GLY A 23 20.59 -6.16 7.46
C GLY A 23 19.16 -6.15 6.90
N ASP A 24 18.78 -7.17 6.13
CA ASP A 24 17.44 -7.40 5.57
C ASP A 24 16.50 -8.16 6.52
N ALA A 25 17.01 -8.75 7.61
CA ALA A 25 16.22 -9.54 8.55
C ALA A 25 15.01 -8.79 9.15
N PRO A 26 15.11 -7.50 9.57
CA PRO A 26 13.94 -6.74 10.05
C PRO A 26 12.80 -6.70 9.03
N LEU A 27 13.14 -6.43 7.77
CA LEU A 27 12.16 -6.31 6.69
C LEU A 27 11.53 -7.67 6.35
N ILE A 28 12.34 -8.74 6.36
CA ILE A 28 11.86 -10.11 6.15
C ILE A 28 10.87 -10.50 7.24
N LEU A 29 11.19 -10.27 8.52
CA LEU A 29 10.30 -10.57 9.65
C LEU A 29 9.00 -9.77 9.58
N PHE A 30 9.09 -8.49 9.25
CA PHE A 30 7.92 -7.65 9.02
C PHE A 30 7.05 -8.21 7.89
N ALA A 31 7.63 -8.46 6.72
CA ALA A 31 6.90 -8.97 5.55
C ALA A 31 6.23 -10.31 5.85
N LEU A 32 6.96 -11.28 6.43
CA LEU A 32 6.43 -12.57 6.87
C LEU A 32 5.24 -12.39 7.80
N SER A 33 5.38 -11.55 8.82
CA SER A 33 4.27 -11.27 9.76
C SER A 33 3.07 -10.61 9.07
N ARG A 34 3.29 -9.68 8.13
CA ARG A 34 2.23 -9.01 7.38
C ARG A 34 1.51 -9.93 6.39
N THR A 35 2.17 -10.98 5.88
CA THR A 35 1.51 -11.94 4.97
C THR A 35 0.28 -12.58 5.60
N VAL A 36 0.31 -12.88 6.90
CA VAL A 36 -0.84 -13.44 7.63
C VAL A 36 -2.02 -12.47 7.57
N GLY A 37 -1.79 -11.19 7.85
CA GLY A 37 -2.82 -10.16 7.78
C GLY A 37 -3.33 -9.91 6.36
N TRP A 38 -2.45 -9.95 5.34
CA TRP A 38 -2.87 -9.82 3.95
C TRP A 38 -3.74 -10.99 3.48
N ILE A 39 -3.41 -12.22 3.87
CA ILE A 39 -4.21 -13.39 3.55
C ILE A 39 -5.58 -13.29 4.25
N ALA A 40 -5.60 -12.92 5.53
CA ALA A 40 -6.85 -12.72 6.26
C ALA A 40 -7.74 -11.66 5.58
N HIS A 41 -7.19 -10.50 5.25
CA HIS A 41 -7.93 -9.45 4.53
C HIS A 41 -8.38 -9.89 3.13
N ALA A 42 -7.59 -10.70 2.42
CA ALA A 42 -8.01 -11.26 1.14
C ALA A 42 -9.22 -12.19 1.30
N ILE A 43 -9.23 -13.03 2.34
CA ILE A 43 -10.37 -13.91 2.66
C ILE A 43 -11.60 -13.09 3.03
N GLU A 44 -11.44 -12.06 3.85
CA GLU A 44 -12.51 -11.11 4.20
C GLU A 44 -13.07 -10.45 2.94
N GLN A 45 -12.19 -9.99 2.04
CA GLN A 45 -12.58 -9.35 0.79
C GLN A 45 -13.28 -10.30 -0.18
N TYR A 46 -12.86 -11.58 -0.27
CA TYR A 46 -13.54 -12.60 -1.08
C TYR A 46 -14.93 -12.94 -0.54
N SER A 47 -15.13 -12.80 0.77
CA SER A 47 -16.44 -13.01 1.40
C SER A 47 -17.37 -11.80 1.24
N ALA A 48 -16.81 -10.62 0.94
CA ALA A 48 -17.59 -9.42 0.69
C ALA A 48 -18.20 -9.43 -0.72
N SER A 49 -19.46 -9.02 -0.84
CA SER A 49 -20.18 -8.92 -2.12
C SER A 49 -19.88 -7.63 -2.90
N THR A 50 -18.87 -6.86 -2.48
CA THR A 50 -18.57 -5.53 -3.04
C THR A 50 -17.16 -5.50 -3.61
N LEU A 51 -17.04 -5.07 -4.87
CA LEU A 51 -15.77 -4.83 -5.52
C LEU A 51 -15.29 -3.40 -5.27
N ILE A 52 -14.00 -3.25 -4.95
CA ILE A 52 -13.34 -1.95 -4.86
C ILE A 52 -13.29 -1.32 -6.26
N ARG A 53 -14.06 -0.23 -6.48
CA ARG A 53 -14.13 0.48 -7.76
C ARG A 53 -13.91 1.99 -7.60
N PRO A 54 -12.66 2.43 -7.35
CA PRO A 54 -12.36 3.85 -7.23
C PRO A 54 -12.66 4.59 -8.53
N ARG A 55 -13.12 5.84 -8.41
CA ARG A 55 -13.34 6.74 -9.56
C ARG A 55 -12.27 7.81 -9.57
N ALA A 56 -11.55 7.89 -10.68
CA ALA A 56 -10.69 9.03 -10.94
C ALA A 56 -11.51 10.16 -11.55
N ARG A 57 -11.17 11.40 -11.21
CA ARG A 57 -11.65 12.59 -11.90
C ARG A 57 -10.61 13.02 -12.92
N TYR A 58 -10.99 13.11 -14.19
CA TYR A 58 -10.11 13.65 -15.23
C TYR A 58 -9.92 15.16 -15.02
N THR A 59 -8.67 15.59 -15.00
CA THR A 59 -8.27 17.01 -14.88
C THR A 59 -7.34 17.45 -16.01
N GLY A 60 -7.24 16.65 -17.08
CA GLY A 60 -6.45 17.01 -18.25
C GLY A 60 -7.17 17.98 -19.18
N THR A 61 -6.47 18.41 -20.23
CA THR A 61 -7.03 19.31 -21.25
C THR A 61 -8.18 18.66 -22.01
N ALA A 62 -9.24 19.41 -22.28
CA ALA A 62 -10.32 18.92 -23.13
C ALA A 62 -9.77 18.46 -24.49
N PRO A 63 -10.27 17.35 -25.06
CA PRO A 63 -9.83 16.88 -26.36
C PRO A 63 -10.05 17.96 -27.42
N LEU A 64 -9.12 18.07 -28.37
CA LEU A 64 -9.26 18.96 -29.50
C LEU A 64 -10.55 18.59 -30.23
N ARG A 65 -11.42 19.57 -30.48
CA ARG A 65 -12.68 19.35 -31.20
C ARG A 65 -12.36 18.87 -32.61
N ASP A 66 -12.83 17.68 -32.97
CA ASP A 66 -12.69 17.17 -34.33
C ASP A 66 -13.57 18.02 -35.28
N PRO A 67 -12.99 18.73 -36.27
CA PRO A 67 -13.76 19.54 -37.21
C PRO A 67 -14.69 18.71 -38.11
N THR A 68 -14.48 17.39 -38.24
CA THR A 68 -15.29 16.52 -39.11
C THR A 68 -16.61 16.06 -38.48
N HIS A 69 -16.78 16.22 -37.16
CA HIS A 69 -18.02 15.91 -36.43
C HIS A 69 -18.95 17.12 -36.23
N SER A 70 -18.66 18.24 -36.91
CA SER A 70 -19.56 19.39 -37.00
C SER A 70 -20.55 19.18 -38.14
N ASN A 71 -21.80 18.81 -37.79
CA ASN A 71 -23.01 18.85 -38.63
C ASN A 71 -23.44 17.52 -39.31
N ARG A 72 -24.09 16.65 -38.53
CA ARG A 72 -25.22 15.81 -38.96
C ARG A 72 -26.34 15.94 -37.94
#